data_AF-A0A139RB78-F1
#
_entry.id   AF-A0A139RB78-F1
#
_cell.length_a   1.000
_cell.length_b   1.000
_cell.length_c   1.000
_cell.angle_alpha   90.00
_cell.angle_beta   90.00
_cell.angle_gamma   90.00
#
_symmetry.space_group_name_H-M   'P 1'
#
loop_
_entity.id
_entity.type
_entity.pdbx_description
1 polymer ?
#
loop_
_entity_poly.entity_id
_entity_poly.type
_entity_poly.pdbx_seq_one_letter_code
_entity_poly.pdbx_strand_id
1 'polypeptide(L)'
;MVKPYSVELLDQFMKAIDSHCKQKLKAAIDTLESLVLLNQNEKKIDNFTIFKNRILGNFKYTQPPEQRNLDTASLGIMESQHRKISYRMKNRGMYWSIDHADAMSHLILLSYNQELRDLFFGNWRNEYEKYHSEGMSGAKVRKKIDQAPRSLGTIVNASWKGRKQRDKQRFAGKKINR
;
A
#
# COMPACT_ATOMS: atom_id res chain seq x y z
N MET A 1 -37.49 9.54 12.45
CA MET A 1 -36.15 9.75 13.05
C MET A 1 -35.47 8.40 13.22
N VAL A 2 -34.32 8.16 12.59
CA VAL A 2 -33.53 6.93 12.83
C VAL A 2 -32.94 7.07 14.23
N LYS A 3 -33.31 6.19 15.17
CA LYS A 3 -32.62 6.16 16.47
C LYS A 3 -31.13 5.91 16.18
N PRO A 4 -30.21 6.79 16.62
CA PRO A 4 -28.79 6.48 16.51
C PRO A 4 -28.54 5.18 17.26
N TYR A 5 -27.76 4.29 16.67
CA TYR A 5 -27.28 3.10 17.36
C TYR A 5 -26.60 3.52 18.68
N SER A 6 -26.69 2.69 19.72
CA SER A 6 -26.17 3.06 21.03
C SER A 6 -24.68 3.41 20.94
N VAL A 7 -24.28 4.51 21.60
CA VAL A 7 -22.88 4.96 21.65
C VAL A 7 -21.98 3.85 22.21
N GLU A 8 -22.51 3.06 23.13
CA GLU A 8 -21.85 1.89 23.72
C GLU A 8 -21.51 0.82 22.69
N LEU A 9 -22.41 0.54 21.74
CA LEU A 9 -22.16 -0.47 20.69
C LEU A 9 -21.08 0.01 19.73
N LEU A 10 -21.06 1.31 19.41
CA LEU A 10 -20.00 1.91 18.61
C LEU A 10 -18.64 1.82 19.31
N ASP A 11 -18.58 2.14 20.60
CA ASP A 11 -17.36 2.08 21.39
C ASP A 11 -16.84 0.63 21.52
N GLN A 12 -17.72 -0.35 21.75
CA GLN A 12 -17.36 -1.77 21.73
C GLN A 12 -16.80 -2.20 20.37
N PHE A 13 -17.39 -1.71 19.28
CA PHE A 13 -16.93 -2.01 17.93
C PHE A 13 -15.54 -1.43 17.65
N MET A 14 -15.30 -0.17 18.01
CA MET A 14 -14.00 0.47 17.85
C MET A 14 -12.93 -0.22 18.70
N LYS A 15 -13.22 -0.48 19.98
CA LYS A 15 -12.33 -1.25 20.87
C LYS A 15 -11.99 -2.63 20.31
N ALA A 16 -12.93 -3.30 19.66
CA ALA A 16 -12.69 -4.59 19.02
C ALA A 16 -11.74 -4.50 17.80
N ILE A 17 -11.82 -3.39 17.05
CA ILE A 17 -10.91 -3.10 15.92
C ILE A 17 -9.51 -2.78 16.44
N ASP A 18 -9.40 -1.87 17.41
CA ASP A 18 -8.12 -1.42 17.97
C ASP A 18 -7.36 -2.58 18.64
N SER A 19 -8.09 -3.41 19.41
CA SER A 19 -7.52 -4.63 20.01
C SER A 19 -7.32 -5.78 19.01
N HIS A 20 -7.66 -5.59 17.73
CA HIS A 20 -7.61 -6.59 16.66
C HIS A 20 -8.21 -7.95 17.08
N CYS A 21 -9.34 -7.93 17.79
CA CYS A 21 -10.00 -9.13 18.30
C CYS A 21 -11.25 -9.48 17.48
N LYS A 22 -11.14 -10.46 16.59
CA LYS A 22 -12.23 -10.88 15.69
C LYS A 22 -13.48 -11.36 16.44
N GLN A 23 -13.30 -12.04 17.58
CA GLN A 23 -14.40 -12.57 18.38
C GLN A 23 -15.25 -11.44 18.98
N LYS A 24 -14.61 -10.43 19.57
CA LYS A 24 -15.29 -9.24 20.11
C LYS A 24 -16.04 -8.48 19.01
N LEU A 25 -15.42 -8.35 17.84
CA LEU A 25 -16.05 -7.70 16.70
C LEU A 25 -17.29 -8.46 16.23
N LYS A 26 -17.21 -9.79 16.17
CA LYS A 26 -18.34 -10.64 15.79
C LYS A 26 -19.51 -10.46 16.76
N ALA A 27 -19.26 -10.47 18.07
CA ALA A 27 -20.30 -10.24 19.08
C ALA A 27 -20.98 -8.87 18.93
N ALA A 28 -20.21 -7.81 18.68
CA ALA A 28 -20.77 -6.48 18.42
C ALA A 28 -21.61 -6.45 17.13
N ILE A 29 -21.17 -7.13 16.07
CA ILE A 29 -21.92 -7.26 14.81
C ILE A 29 -23.21 -8.06 15.00
N ASP A 30 -23.19 -9.16 15.75
CA ASP A 30 -24.36 -10.00 16.02
C ASP A 30 -25.42 -9.22 16.85
N THR A 31 -24.96 -8.34 17.74
CA THR A 31 -25.82 -7.40 18.47
C THR A 31 -26.44 -6.37 17.53
N LEU A 32 -25.64 -5.82 16.61
CA LEU A 32 -26.13 -4.86 15.60
C LEU A 32 -27.10 -5.51 14.61
N GLU A 33 -26.87 -6.77 14.22
CA GLU A 33 -27.76 -7.56 13.38
C GLU A 33 -29.14 -7.71 14.02
N SER A 34 -29.19 -8.03 15.31
CA SER A 34 -30.44 -8.12 16.07
C SER A 34 -31.22 -6.79 16.05
N LEU A 35 -30.53 -5.66 16.21
CA LEU A 35 -31.14 -4.32 16.11
C LEU A 35 -31.62 -3.96 14.69
N VAL A 36 -30.89 -4.38 13.66
CA VAL A 36 -31.27 -4.14 12.25
C VAL A 36 -32.49 -4.97 11.88
N LEU A 37 -32.55 -6.24 12.30
CA LEU A 37 -33.71 -7.12 12.05
C LEU A 37 -34.99 -6.59 12.70
N LEU A 38 -34.91 -6.00 13.90
CA LEU A 38 -36.06 -5.38 14.57
C LEU A 38 -36.68 -4.22 13.78
N ASN A 39 -35.91 -3.54 12.93
CA ASN A 39 -36.40 -2.42 12.13
C ASN A 39 -37.14 -2.84 10.83
N GLN A 40 -37.23 -4.15 10.54
CA GLN A 40 -38.01 -4.77 9.45
C GLN A 40 -37.85 -4.12 8.05
N ASN A 41 -36.72 -3.45 7.80
CA ASN A 41 -36.46 -2.75 6.55
C ASN A 41 -35.50 -3.59 5.70
N GLU A 42 -36.04 -4.23 4.67
CA GLU A 42 -35.33 -5.16 3.79
C GLU A 42 -34.06 -4.55 3.18
N LYS A 43 -34.13 -3.30 2.70
CA LYS A 43 -32.95 -2.58 2.15
C LYS A 43 -31.84 -2.37 3.18
N LYS A 44 -32.20 -2.16 4.46
CA LYS A 44 -31.20 -2.02 5.53
C LYS A 44 -30.57 -3.35 5.89
N ILE A 45 -31.35 -4.43 5.86
CA ILE A 45 -30.87 -5.80 6.10
C ILE A 45 -29.86 -6.21 5.02
N ASP A 46 -30.16 -5.94 3.74
CA ASP A 46 -29.24 -6.22 2.63
C ASP A 46 -27.93 -5.43 2.76
N ASN A 47 -28.02 -4.12 2.97
CA ASN A 47 -26.84 -3.27 3.16
C ASN A 47 -26.00 -3.72 4.36
N PHE A 48 -26.65 -4.12 5.45
CA PHE A 48 -25.98 -4.64 6.63
C PHE A 48 -25.29 -5.99 6.36
N THR A 49 -25.92 -6.89 5.60
CA THR A 49 -25.35 -8.17 5.22
C THR A 49 -24.08 -7.99 4.38
N ILE A 50 -24.10 -7.07 3.42
CA ILE A 50 -22.92 -6.70 2.61
C ILE A 50 -21.81 -6.15 3.52
N PHE A 51 -22.16 -5.26 4.45
CA PHE A 51 -21.22 -4.68 5.40
C PHE A 51 -20.57 -5.74 6.31
N LYS A 52 -21.38 -6.60 6.94
CA LYS A 52 -20.95 -7.71 7.81
C LYS A 52 -19.95 -8.62 7.09
N ASN A 53 -20.31 -9.07 5.89
CA ASN A 53 -19.45 -9.94 5.08
C ASN A 53 -18.14 -9.26 4.70
N ARG A 54 -18.20 -7.98 4.32
CA ARG A 54 -17.03 -7.21 3.92
C ARG A 54 -16.05 -7.00 5.08
N ILE A 55 -16.53 -6.62 6.27
CA ILE A 55 -15.67 -6.39 7.43
C ILE A 55 -15.11 -7.71 7.96
N LEU A 56 -15.93 -8.74 8.15
CA LEU A 56 -15.45 -10.02 8.72
C LEU A 56 -14.51 -10.77 7.76
N GLY A 57 -14.73 -10.67 6.46
CA GLY A 57 -13.86 -11.25 5.43
C GLY A 57 -12.52 -10.53 5.32
N ASN A 58 -12.51 -9.22 5.53
CA ASN A 58 -11.31 -8.38 5.43
C ASN A 58 -10.71 -8.00 6.78
N PHE A 59 -11.12 -8.62 7.88
CA PHE A 59 -10.70 -8.25 9.24
C PHE A 59 -9.18 -8.26 9.43
N LYS A 60 -8.45 -9.16 8.76
CA LYS A 60 -6.97 -9.15 8.74
C LYS A 60 -6.36 -7.80 8.34
N TYR A 61 -7.09 -7.01 7.55
CA TYR A 61 -6.67 -5.71 7.06
C TYR A 61 -7.11 -4.54 7.96
N THR A 62 -7.80 -4.79 9.08
CA THR A 62 -8.12 -3.74 10.07
C THR A 62 -7.07 -3.63 11.17
N GLN A 63 -6.02 -4.46 11.14
CA GLN A 63 -4.90 -4.38 12.07
C GLN A 63 -4.31 -2.96 12.14
N PRO A 64 -4.10 -2.39 13.34
CA PRO A 64 -3.61 -1.03 13.50
C PRO A 64 -2.17 -0.86 12.95
N PRO A 65 -1.79 0.37 12.55
CA PRO A 65 -0.46 0.67 11.97
C PRO A 65 0.70 0.22 12.87
N GLU A 66 0.58 0.43 14.17
CA GLU A 66 1.57 0.07 15.19
C GLU A 66 1.91 -1.42 15.15
N GLN A 67 0.90 -2.28 15.02
CA GLN A 67 1.08 -3.73 14.91
C GLN A 67 1.60 -4.18 13.54
N ARG A 68 1.66 -3.28 12.56
CA ARG A 68 2.23 -3.51 11.22
C ARG A 68 3.65 -2.95 11.08
N ASN A 69 4.22 -2.39 12.14
CA ASN A 69 5.47 -1.63 12.10
C ASN A 69 5.40 -0.43 11.12
N LEU A 70 4.23 0.21 11.05
CA LEU A 70 4.00 1.41 10.25
C LEU A 70 3.79 2.60 11.18
N ASP A 71 4.37 3.73 10.83
CA ASP A 71 4.11 5.00 11.51
C ASP A 71 2.67 5.47 11.22
N THR A 72 1.96 5.95 12.23
CA THR A 72 0.57 6.41 12.12
C THR A 72 0.45 7.62 11.18
N ALA A 73 1.51 8.44 11.07
CA ALA A 73 1.54 9.56 10.13
C ALA A 73 1.54 9.12 8.64
N SER A 74 1.89 7.86 8.35
CA SER A 74 2.01 7.35 6.97
C SER A 74 0.70 7.39 6.19
N LEU A 75 -0.46 7.25 6.85
CA LEU A 75 -1.78 7.27 6.18
C LEU A 75 -2.09 8.64 5.57
N GLY A 76 -1.88 9.72 6.33
CA GLY A 76 -2.10 11.08 5.82
C GLY A 76 -1.15 11.43 4.67
N ILE A 77 0.09 10.92 4.74
CA ILE A 77 1.05 11.06 3.64
C ILE A 77 0.53 10.33 2.39
N MET A 78 0.08 9.08 2.52
CA MET A 78 -0.48 8.31 1.40
C MET A 78 -1.70 9.01 0.76
N GLU A 79 -2.63 9.52 1.56
CA GLU A 79 -3.81 10.24 1.07
C GLU A 79 -3.45 11.52 0.32
N SER A 80 -2.52 12.31 0.86
CA SER A 80 -2.06 13.57 0.25
C SER A 80 -1.34 13.34 -1.09
N GLN A 81 -0.56 12.26 -1.20
CA GLN A 81 0.19 11.93 -2.42
C GLN A 81 -0.69 11.25 -3.47
N HIS A 82 -1.63 10.40 -3.06
CA HIS A 82 -2.53 9.70 -3.97
C HIS A 82 -3.30 10.68 -4.87
N ARG A 83 -3.80 11.80 -4.33
CA ARG A 83 -4.50 12.81 -5.13
C ARG A 83 -3.59 13.45 -6.18
N LYS A 84 -2.36 13.79 -5.82
CA LYS A 84 -1.38 14.41 -6.73
C LYS A 84 -1.08 13.52 -7.93
N ILE A 85 -0.89 12.22 -7.68
CA ILE A 85 -0.63 11.22 -8.72
C ILE A 85 -1.89 10.99 -9.56
N SER A 86 -3.00 10.63 -8.92
CA SER A 86 -4.24 10.25 -9.61
C SER A 86 -4.82 11.38 -10.46
N TYR A 87 -4.75 12.64 -10.01
CA TYR A 87 -5.29 13.76 -10.79
C TYR A 87 -4.48 14.06 -12.05
N ARG A 88 -3.15 13.99 -11.96
CA ARG A 88 -2.29 14.17 -13.14
C ARG A 88 -2.44 13.02 -14.14
N MET A 89 -2.69 11.80 -13.66
CA MET A 89 -2.85 10.64 -14.52
C MET A 89 -4.25 10.52 -15.13
N LYS A 90 -5.32 10.85 -14.39
CA LYS A 90 -6.72 10.73 -14.85
C LYS A 90 -7.05 11.68 -16.00
N ASN A 91 -6.49 12.89 -16.00
CA ASN A 91 -6.83 13.93 -16.97
C ASN A 91 -6.25 13.72 -18.38
N ARG A 92 -5.62 12.57 -18.67
CA ARG A 92 -4.98 12.29 -19.97
C ARG A 92 -5.70 11.24 -20.84
N GLY A 93 -6.77 10.62 -20.33
CA GLY A 93 -7.55 9.63 -21.11
C GLY A 93 -6.74 8.41 -21.59
N MET A 94 -5.57 8.17 -20.99
CA MET A 94 -4.62 7.16 -21.44
C MET A 94 -4.60 5.97 -20.48
N TYR A 95 -4.56 4.76 -21.03
CA TYR A 95 -4.28 3.55 -20.26
C TYR A 95 -2.78 3.41 -20.09
N TRP A 96 -2.33 3.37 -18.84
CA TRP A 96 -0.93 3.21 -18.50
C TRP A 96 -0.64 1.73 -18.25
N SER A 97 0.45 1.19 -18.81
CA SER A 97 0.98 -0.08 -18.31
C SER A 97 1.54 0.12 -16.89
N ILE A 98 1.72 -0.97 -16.13
CA ILE A 98 2.24 -0.90 -14.75
C ILE A 98 3.59 -0.16 -14.71
N ASP A 99 4.48 -0.45 -15.66
CA ASP A 99 5.81 0.19 -15.72
C ASP A 99 5.71 1.68 -16.03
N HIS A 100 4.83 2.09 -16.94
CA HIS A 100 4.65 3.51 -17.25
C HIS A 100 3.95 4.25 -16.11
N ALA A 101 3.01 3.60 -15.42
CA ALA A 101 2.37 4.17 -14.24
C ALA A 101 3.38 4.38 -13.10
N ASP A 102 4.29 3.43 -12.91
CA ASP A 102 5.39 3.52 -11.94
C ASP A 102 6.38 4.64 -12.32
N ALA A 103 6.82 4.70 -13.57
CA ALA A 103 7.73 5.77 -14.03
C ALA A 103 7.08 7.17 -13.88
N MET A 104 5.81 7.29 -14.25
CA MET A 104 5.08 8.56 -14.14
C MET A 104 4.83 8.98 -12.69
N SER A 105 4.56 8.04 -11.79
CA SER A 105 4.36 8.37 -10.37
C SER A 105 5.63 8.95 -9.77
N HIS A 106 6.80 8.36 -10.07
CA HIS A 106 8.10 8.88 -9.66
C HIS A 106 8.38 10.26 -10.27
N LEU A 107 8.10 10.45 -11.56
CA LEU A 107 8.30 11.74 -12.24
C LEU A 107 7.43 12.84 -11.60
N ILE A 108 6.16 12.53 -11.28
CA ILE A 108 5.26 13.46 -10.60
C ILE A 108 5.80 13.83 -9.22
N LEU A 109 6.25 12.85 -8.43
CA LEU A 109 6.81 13.08 -7.10
C LEU A 109 8.07 13.95 -7.16
N LEU A 110 9.02 13.63 -8.05
CA LEU A 110 10.24 14.41 -8.25
C LEU A 110 9.96 15.82 -8.75
N SER A 111 8.94 16.00 -9.59
CA SER A 111 8.49 17.32 -10.02
C SER A 111 7.95 18.14 -8.86
N TYR A 112 7.19 17.54 -7.95
CA TYR A 112 6.68 18.23 -6.75
C TYR A 112 7.80 18.60 -5.79
N ASN A 113 8.81 17.72 -5.64
CA ASN A 113 9.97 17.97 -4.78
C ASN A 113 11.02 18.89 -5.42
N GLN A 114 10.82 19.35 -6.65
CA GLN A 114 11.78 20.16 -7.43
C GLN A 114 13.12 19.45 -7.74
N GLU A 115 13.14 18.12 -7.63
CA GLU A 115 14.31 17.26 -7.85
C GLU A 115 14.41 16.75 -9.30
N LEU A 116 13.43 17.07 -10.14
CA LEU A 116 13.39 16.58 -11.53
C LEU A 116 14.60 17.03 -12.34
N ARG A 117 15.09 18.27 -12.10
CA ARG A 117 16.28 18.77 -12.78
C ARG A 117 17.53 18.00 -12.37
N ASP A 118 17.65 17.63 -11.10
CA ASP A 118 18.78 16.84 -10.61
C ASP A 118 18.74 15.40 -11.14
N LEU A 119 17.54 14.80 -11.25
CA LEU A 119 17.40 13.51 -11.94
C LEU A 119 17.98 13.56 -13.36
N PHE A 120 17.67 14.60 -14.14
CA PHE A 120 18.14 14.70 -15.53
C PHE A 120 19.50 15.35 -15.69
N PHE A 121 19.99 16.17 -14.78
CA PHE A 121 21.21 16.96 -14.99
C PHE A 121 22.13 17.01 -13.77
N GLY A 122 21.88 16.13 -12.80
CA GLY A 122 22.65 16.05 -11.57
C GLY A 122 24.05 15.52 -11.78
N ASN A 123 24.90 15.78 -10.78
CA ASN A 123 26.31 15.39 -10.78
C ASN A 123 26.52 13.87 -10.83
N TRP A 124 25.50 13.08 -10.49
CA TRP A 124 25.50 11.62 -10.62
C TRP A 124 25.85 11.17 -12.04
N ARG A 125 25.56 11.97 -13.08
CA ARG A 125 25.94 11.66 -14.46
C ARG A 125 27.44 11.64 -14.66
N ASN A 126 28.16 12.59 -14.07
CA ASN A 126 29.61 12.66 -14.14
C ASN A 126 30.23 11.48 -13.37
N GLU A 127 29.62 11.09 -12.25
CA GLU A 127 30.02 9.89 -11.51
C GLU A 127 29.76 8.62 -12.33
N TYR A 128 28.58 8.51 -12.94
CA TYR A 128 28.21 7.40 -13.80
C TYR A 128 29.16 7.27 -14.99
N GLU A 129 29.53 8.37 -15.64
CA GLU A 129 30.45 8.38 -16.78
C GLU A 129 31.84 7.88 -16.39
N LYS A 130 32.33 8.21 -15.19
CA LYS A 130 33.57 7.63 -14.64
C LYS A 130 33.44 6.12 -14.52
N TYR A 131 32.33 5.62 -13.98
CA TYR A 131 32.11 4.17 -13.87
C TYR A 131 31.93 3.48 -15.23
N HIS A 132 31.31 4.15 -16.21
CA HIS A 132 31.08 3.61 -17.54
C HIS A 132 32.39 3.50 -18.33
N SER A 133 33.18 4.58 -18.32
CA SER A 133 34.50 4.65 -18.97
C SER A 133 35.54 3.71 -18.34
N GLU A 134 35.48 3.46 -17.02
CA GLU A 134 36.35 2.51 -16.32
C GLU A 134 36.13 1.03 -16.72
N GLY A 135 35.09 0.71 -17.52
CA GLY A 135 34.84 -0.66 -17.97
C GLY A 135 34.64 -1.61 -16.78
N MET A 136 33.66 -1.30 -15.92
CA MET A 136 33.43 -2.08 -14.71
C MET A 136 32.81 -3.45 -15.02
N SER A 137 33.65 -4.50 -15.06
CA SER A 137 33.19 -5.89 -15.06
C SER A 137 32.21 -6.14 -13.90
N GLY A 138 31.17 -6.95 -14.13
CA GLY A 138 30.13 -7.24 -13.13
C GLY A 138 30.68 -7.73 -11.77
N ALA A 139 31.88 -8.33 -11.75
CA ALA A 139 32.57 -8.72 -10.52
C ALA A 139 33.09 -7.51 -9.69
N LYS A 140 33.59 -6.45 -10.34
CA LYS A 140 34.02 -5.21 -9.67
C LYS A 140 32.83 -4.42 -9.12
N VAL A 141 31.72 -4.38 -9.86
CA VAL A 141 30.46 -3.75 -9.41
C VAL A 141 29.97 -4.42 -8.13
N ARG A 142 29.97 -5.76 -8.09
CA ARG A 142 29.53 -6.53 -6.92
C ARG A 142 30.35 -6.25 -5.66
N LYS A 143 31.68 -6.20 -5.78
CA LYS A 143 32.57 -5.84 -4.67
C LYS A 143 32.28 -4.43 -4.11
N LYS A 144 32.00 -3.44 -4.98
CA LYS A 144 31.65 -2.08 -4.54
C LYS A 144 30.25 -2.01 -3.90
N ILE A 145 29.27 -2.78 -4.39
CA ILE A 145 27.94 -2.88 -3.77
C ILE A 145 28.02 -3.47 -2.36
N ASP A 146 28.84 -4.50 -2.16
CA ASP A 146 29.04 -5.11 -0.84
C ASP A 146 29.75 -4.17 0.15
N GLN A 147 30.52 -3.19 -0.35
CA GLN A 147 31.21 -2.16 0.43
C GLN A 147 30.34 -0.92 0.70
N ALA A 148 29.25 -0.72 -0.04
CA ALA A 148 28.36 0.43 0.16
C ALA A 148 27.55 0.28 1.46
N PRO A 149 27.32 1.38 2.21
CA PRO A 149 26.55 1.33 3.45
C PRO A 149 25.13 0.77 3.20
N ARG A 150 24.73 -0.20 4.04
CA ARG A 150 23.47 -0.95 3.90
C ARG A 150 22.19 -0.09 3.86
N SER A 151 22.28 1.18 4.28
CA SER A 151 21.20 2.16 4.23
C SER A 151 20.77 2.54 2.80
N LEU A 152 21.67 2.48 1.81
CA LEU A 152 21.37 2.72 0.40
C LEU A 152 21.06 1.43 -0.39
N GLY A 153 21.55 0.28 0.10
CA GLY A 153 21.44 -1.02 -0.58
C GLY A 153 20.16 -1.82 -0.31
N THR A 154 19.35 -1.43 0.67
CA THR A 154 18.13 -2.16 1.05
C THR A 154 17.00 -1.97 0.03
N ILE A 155 16.86 -0.77 -0.55
CA ILE A 155 15.81 -0.46 -1.53
C ILE A 155 16.07 -1.18 -2.86
N VAL A 156 17.33 -1.24 -3.31
CA VAL A 156 17.69 -1.82 -4.62
C VAL A 156 17.76 -3.34 -4.57
N ASN A 157 18.33 -3.96 -3.53
CA ASN A 157 18.45 -5.41 -3.46
C ASN A 157 17.10 -6.12 -3.24
N ALA A 158 16.18 -5.52 -2.48
CA ALA A 158 14.81 -6.03 -2.32
C ALA A 158 14.01 -5.93 -3.62
N SER A 159 14.17 -4.82 -4.36
CA SER A 159 13.51 -4.59 -5.65
C SER A 159 13.98 -5.57 -6.73
N TRP A 160 15.30 -5.78 -6.87
CA TRP A 160 15.87 -6.56 -7.97
C TRP A 160 15.71 -8.09 -7.76
N LYS A 161 15.95 -8.59 -6.55
CA LYS A 161 15.70 -10.02 -6.23
C LYS A 161 14.20 -10.32 -6.20
N GLY A 162 13.37 -9.41 -5.69
CA GLY A 162 11.92 -9.54 -5.65
C GLY A 162 11.23 -9.49 -7.03
N ARG A 163 11.73 -8.69 -7.99
CA ARG A 163 11.26 -8.74 -9.39
C ARG A 163 11.59 -10.08 -10.05
N LYS A 164 12.85 -10.54 -9.98
CA LYS A 164 13.28 -11.80 -10.62
C LYS A 164 12.54 -13.04 -10.10
N GLN A 165 12.17 -13.05 -8.82
CA GLN A 165 11.43 -14.15 -8.20
C GLN A 165 9.95 -14.14 -8.59
N ARG A 166 9.32 -12.94 -8.66
CA ARG A 166 7.94 -12.76 -9.14
C ARG A 166 7.79 -13.09 -10.62
N ASP A 167 8.72 -12.66 -11.47
CA ASP A 167 8.68 -12.95 -12.90
C ASP A 167 8.83 -14.45 -13.16
N LYS A 168 9.76 -15.13 -12.47
CA LYS A 168 9.87 -16.60 -12.53
C LYS A 168 8.59 -17.32 -12.08
N GLN A 169 7.90 -16.83 -11.05
CA GLN A 169 6.63 -17.42 -10.60
C GLN A 169 5.48 -17.15 -11.57
N ARG A 170 5.47 -15.99 -12.24
CA ARG A 170 4.47 -15.60 -13.24
C ARG A 170 4.54 -16.46 -14.51
N PHE A 171 5.75 -16.79 -14.97
CA PHE A 171 5.97 -17.66 -16.12
C PHE A 171 5.84 -19.16 -15.79
N ALA A 172 6.03 -19.56 -14.52
CA ALA A 172 5.98 -20.97 -14.11
C ALA A 172 4.59 -21.48 -13.67
N GLY A 173 3.52 -20.66 -13.74
CA GLY A 173 2.15 -21.09 -13.46
C GLY A 173 1.90 -21.71 -12.06
N LYS A 174 2.85 -21.58 -11.13
CA LYS A 174 2.72 -22.18 -9.80
C LYS A 174 1.84 -21.30 -8.93
N LYS A 175 0.62 -21.79 -8.66
CA LYS A 175 -0.20 -21.29 -7.55
C LYS A 175 0.64 -21.36 -6.28
N ILE A 176 0.83 -20.21 -5.65
CA ILE A 176 1.44 -20.11 -4.32
C ILE A 176 0.42 -20.71 -3.35
N ASN A 177 0.61 -21.98 -2.97
CA ASN A 177 -0.07 -22.53 -1.81
C ASN A 177 0.49 -21.84 -0.55
N ARG A 178 -0.45 -21.50 0.34
CA ARG A 178 -0.22 -20.75 1.58
C ARG A 178 0.78 -21.40 2.52
#